data_AF-T1H0E6-F1
#
_entry.id   AF-T1H0E6-F1
#
_cell.length_a   1.000
_cell.length_b   1.000
_cell.length_c   1.000
_cell.angle_alpha   90.00
_cell.angle_beta   90.00
_cell.angle_gamma   90.00
#
_symmetry.space_group_name_H-M   'P 1'
#
loop_
_entity.id
_entity.type
_entity.pdbx_description
1 polymer ?
#
loop_
_entity_poly.entity_id
_entity_poly.type
_entity_poly.pdbx_seq_one_letter_code
_entity_poly.pdbx_strand_id
1 'polypeptide(L)'
;MLINIAIEQMLSDSEPELGGAVQLMGVIRILLDPENMLTEKTDFLNLFYKYSIQTLVAPLLSNTVGDTPQNENYQTAQLLGLVLEILSFCVEHHSYHIKSYIIQKDLLKRILVLMKSNHTSLYLAPLDC
;
A
#
# COMPACT_ATOMS: atom_id res chain seq x y z
N MET A 1 -13.44 -2.95 9.50
CA MET A 1 -12.87 -4.30 9.28
C MET A 1 -11.57 -4.41 10.07
N LEU A 2 -11.19 -5.60 10.58
CA LEU A 2 -9.93 -5.78 11.33
C LEU A 2 -8.70 -5.29 10.56
N ILE A 3 -8.70 -5.46 9.23
CA ILE A 3 -7.64 -4.96 8.35
C ILE A 3 -7.40 -3.44 8.47
N ASN A 4 -8.43 -2.64 8.77
CA ASN A 4 -8.26 -1.19 8.95
C ASN A 4 -7.39 -0.87 10.16
N ILE A 5 -7.57 -1.62 11.25
CA ILE A 5 -6.76 -1.46 12.46
C ILE A 5 -5.30 -1.78 12.12
N ALA A 6 -5.05 -2.89 11.41
CA ALA A 6 -3.70 -3.25 10.99
C ALA A 6 -3.07 -2.18 10.07
N ILE A 7 -3.84 -1.64 9.11
CA ILE A 7 -3.39 -0.54 8.24
C ILE A 7 -3.07 0.70 9.06
N GLU A 8 -3.97 1.15 9.93
CA GLU A 8 -3.78 2.36 10.75
C GLU A 8 -2.55 2.24 11.65
N GLN A 9 -2.34 1.08 12.28
CA GLN A 9 -1.16 0.83 13.12
C GLN A 9 0.12 0.81 12.28
N MET A 10 0.10 0.20 11.10
CA MET A 10 1.25 0.21 10.18
C MET A 10 1.60 1.63 9.74
N LEU A 11 0.59 2.44 9.42
CA LEU A 11 0.76 3.84 8.98
C LEU A 11 1.17 4.79 10.12
N SER A 12 0.96 4.40 11.36
CA SER A 12 1.32 5.19 12.55
C SER A 12 2.70 4.82 13.12
N ASP A 13 3.44 3.92 12.48
CA ASP A 13 4.73 3.44 12.97
C ASP A 13 5.77 4.55 13.04
N SER A 14 6.21 4.84 14.26
CA SER A 14 7.20 5.88 14.55
C SER A 14 8.64 5.36 14.64
N GLU A 15 8.84 4.04 14.68
CA GLU A 15 10.13 3.39 14.95
C GLU A 15 10.44 2.31 13.89
N PRO A 16 10.77 2.71 12.65
CA PRO A 16 10.91 1.77 11.53
C PRO A 16 12.01 0.71 11.74
N GLU A 17 13.02 1.02 12.55
CA GLU A 17 14.11 0.12 12.94
C GLU A 17 13.64 -1.09 13.76
N LEU A 18 12.49 -1.01 14.42
CA LEU A 18 11.91 -2.12 15.18
C LEU A 18 11.14 -3.09 14.28
N GLY A 19 10.89 -2.72 13.02
CA GLY A 19 10.23 -3.57 12.03
C GLY A 19 8.74 -3.81 12.27
N GLY A 20 8.09 -3.02 13.15
CA GLY A 20 6.68 -3.16 13.50
C GLY A 20 5.76 -3.01 12.27
N ALA A 21 5.98 -1.97 11.45
CA ALA A 21 5.23 -1.80 10.21
C ALA A 21 5.42 -2.96 9.22
N VAL A 22 6.62 -3.55 9.14
CA VAL A 22 6.91 -4.69 8.26
C VAL A 22 6.13 -5.94 8.70
N GLN A 23 6.03 -6.18 10.01
CA GLN A 23 5.23 -7.29 10.53
C GLN A 23 3.74 -7.09 10.24
N LEU A 24 3.23 -5.88 10.44
CA LEU A 24 1.84 -5.55 10.15
C LEU A 24 1.53 -5.64 8.65
N MET A 25 2.47 -5.24 7.78
CA MET A 25 2.37 -5.48 6.34
C MET A 25 2.20 -6.97 6.03
N GLY A 26 2.98 -7.85 6.66
CA GLY A 26 2.82 -9.30 6.52
C GLY A 26 1.43 -9.79 6.93
N VAL A 27 0.90 -9.31 8.05
CA VAL A 27 -0.48 -9.62 8.50
C VAL A 27 -1.51 -9.12 7.49
N ILE A 28 -1.35 -7.89 6.97
CA ILE A 28 -2.23 -7.34 5.94
C ILE A 28 -2.20 -8.20 4.67
N ARG A 29 -1.02 -8.63 4.21
CA ARG A 29 -0.89 -9.52 3.04
C ARG A 29 -1.61 -10.85 3.26
N ILE A 30 -1.46 -11.49 4.42
CA ILE A 30 -2.19 -12.73 4.75
C ILE A 30 -3.70 -12.52 4.69
N LEU A 31 -4.20 -11.41 5.23
CA LEU A 31 -5.64 -11.07 5.22
C LEU A 31 -6.15 -10.71 3.82
N LEU A 32 -5.29 -10.17 2.96
CA LEU A 32 -5.62 -9.82 1.58
C LEU A 32 -5.45 -10.99 0.62
N ASP A 33 -4.73 -12.03 0.99
CA ASP A 33 -4.49 -13.18 0.14
C ASP A 33 -5.79 -13.92 -0.18
N PRO A 34 -6.20 -13.95 -1.45
CA PRO A 34 -7.37 -14.70 -1.87
C PRO A 34 -7.37 -16.19 -1.52
N GLU A 35 -6.20 -16.81 -1.38
CA GLU A 35 -6.08 -18.22 -1.00
C GLU A 35 -6.48 -18.45 0.47
N ASN A 36 -6.32 -17.43 1.32
CA ASN A 36 -6.72 -17.46 2.72
C ASN A 36 -8.19 -17.07 2.94
N MET A 37 -8.90 -16.61 1.90
CA MET A 37 -10.31 -16.20 1.96
C MET A 37 -11.24 -17.38 1.62
N LEU A 38 -11.55 -18.21 2.63
CA LEU A 38 -12.27 -19.49 2.45
C LEU A 38 -13.58 -19.42 1.63
N THR A 39 -14.52 -18.53 1.96
CA THR A 39 -15.88 -18.55 1.36
C THR A 39 -16.45 -17.21 0.92
N GLU A 40 -15.89 -16.08 1.37
CA GLU A 40 -16.44 -14.73 1.14
C GLU A 40 -15.46 -13.79 0.41
N LYS A 41 -14.55 -14.35 -0.40
CA LYS A 41 -13.48 -13.61 -1.11
C LYS A 41 -13.99 -12.36 -1.82
N THR A 42 -15.01 -12.51 -2.68
CA THR A 42 -15.52 -11.40 -3.49
C THR A 42 -16.12 -10.30 -2.61
N ASP A 43 -16.88 -10.66 -1.58
CA ASP A 43 -17.50 -9.69 -0.67
C ASP A 43 -16.47 -8.97 0.19
N PHE A 44 -15.48 -9.71 0.69
CA PHE A 44 -14.37 -9.13 1.42
C PHE A 44 -13.58 -8.14 0.56
N LEU A 45 -13.19 -8.53 -0.66
CA LEU A 45 -12.47 -7.64 -1.58
C LEU A 45 -13.32 -6.42 -1.96
N ASN A 46 -14.62 -6.59 -2.18
CA ASN A 46 -15.53 -5.48 -2.43
C ASN A 46 -15.55 -4.49 -1.25
N LEU A 47 -15.64 -4.97 -0.02
CA LEU A 47 -15.60 -4.12 1.17
C LEU A 47 -14.23 -3.44 1.34
N PHE A 48 -13.14 -4.18 1.12
CA PHE A 48 -11.77 -3.66 1.19
C PHE A 48 -11.57 -2.51 0.19
N TYR A 49 -11.89 -2.73 -1.09
CA TYR A 49 -11.74 -1.70 -2.12
C TYR A 49 -12.74 -0.54 -1.99
N LYS A 50 -13.87 -0.75 -1.29
CA LYS A 50 -14.84 0.31 -1.03
C LYS A 50 -14.46 1.19 0.15
N TYR A 51 -13.90 0.63 1.22
CA TYR A 51 -13.76 1.34 2.50
C TYR A 51 -12.33 1.39 3.05
N SER A 52 -11.50 0.40 2.78
CA SER A 52 -10.20 0.20 3.45
C SER A 52 -9.02 0.71 2.62
N ILE A 53 -9.06 0.46 1.30
CA ILE A 53 -7.97 0.79 0.37
C ILE A 53 -7.61 2.28 0.40
N GLN A 54 -8.58 3.16 0.66
CA GLN A 54 -8.36 4.61 0.74
C GLN A 54 -7.46 5.00 1.91
N THR A 55 -7.60 4.32 3.06
CA THR A 55 -6.72 4.52 4.21
C THR A 55 -5.30 4.08 3.86
N LEU A 56 -5.16 2.92 3.21
CA LEU A 56 -3.86 2.40 2.78
C LEU A 56 -3.12 3.34 1.82
N VAL A 57 -3.82 3.91 0.84
CA VAL A 57 -3.17 4.78 -0.18
C VAL A 57 -3.10 6.26 0.22
N ALA A 58 -3.75 6.67 1.31
CA ALA A 58 -3.75 8.06 1.77
C ALA A 58 -2.35 8.70 1.83
N PRO A 59 -1.32 8.08 2.46
CA PRO A 59 0.03 8.67 2.51
C PRO A 59 0.65 8.83 1.12
N LEU A 60 0.41 7.89 0.20
CA LEU A 60 0.90 7.95 -1.18
C LEU A 60 0.26 9.12 -1.93
N LEU A 61 -1.06 9.32 -1.77
CA LEU A 61 -1.78 10.42 -2.40
C LEU A 61 -1.33 11.77 -1.83
N SER A 62 -1.15 11.89 -0.51
CA SER A 62 -0.69 13.12 0.12
C SER A 62 0.77 13.44 -0.25
N ASN A 63 1.63 12.44 -0.37
CA ASN A 63 3.04 12.65 -0.68
C ASN A 63 3.32 13.01 -2.15
N THR A 64 2.31 12.96 -3.00
CA THR A 64 2.41 13.19 -4.44
C THR A 64 1.49 14.30 -4.94
N VAL A 65 0.95 15.11 -4.03
CA VAL A 65 0.19 16.32 -4.35
C VAL A 65 1.05 17.25 -5.20
N GLY A 66 0.46 17.88 -6.23
CA GLY A 66 1.20 18.76 -7.13
C GLY A 66 2.16 18.05 -8.10
N ASP A 67 2.06 16.73 -8.23
CA ASP A 67 2.91 15.90 -9.10
C ASP A 67 4.41 15.94 -8.72
N THR A 68 4.71 16.26 -7.46
CA THR A 68 6.07 16.25 -6.89
C THR A 68 6.10 15.50 -5.54
N PRO A 69 7.21 14.83 -5.19
CA PRO A 69 7.40 14.28 -3.85
C PRO A 69 7.37 15.40 -2.79
N GLN A 70 6.58 15.22 -1.73
CA GLN A 70 6.41 16.25 -0.68
C GLN A 70 7.34 16.05 0.51
N ASN A 71 7.34 14.86 1.11
CA ASN A 71 8.21 14.46 2.21
C ASN A 71 9.08 13.29 1.74
N GLU A 72 10.38 13.55 1.71
CA GLU A 72 11.41 12.60 1.29
C GLU A 72 12.28 12.16 2.48
N ASN A 73 11.82 12.30 3.73
CA ASN A 73 12.56 11.72 4.85
C ASN A 73 12.55 10.18 4.78
N TYR A 74 13.57 9.56 5.38
CA TYR A 74 13.77 8.11 5.34
C TYR A 74 12.54 7.32 5.83
N GLN A 75 11.92 7.76 6.93
CA GLN A 75 10.74 7.13 7.50
C GLN A 75 9.55 7.13 6.54
N THR A 76 9.29 8.27 5.87
CA THR A 76 8.22 8.40 4.89
C THR A 76 8.50 7.53 3.66
N ALA A 77 9.75 7.54 3.17
CA ALA A 77 10.15 6.70 2.06
C ALA A 77 9.95 5.20 2.36
N GLN A 78 10.34 4.76 3.55
CA GLN A 78 10.15 3.37 3.98
C GLN A 78 8.67 3.00 4.10
N LEU A 79 7.85 3.85 4.75
CA LEU A 79 6.42 3.62 4.88
C LEU A 79 5.71 3.52 3.52
N LEU A 80 6.04 4.44 2.61
CA LEU A 80 5.53 4.44 1.25
C LEU A 80 6.00 3.21 0.45
N GLY A 81 7.22 2.70 0.71
CA GLY A 81 7.69 1.41 0.20
C GLY A 81 6.77 0.26 0.59
N LEU A 82 6.37 0.16 1.87
CA LEU A 82 5.43 -0.87 2.34
C LEU A 82 4.05 -0.74 1.70
N VAL A 83 3.56 0.49 1.52
CA VAL A 83 2.29 0.74 0.82
C VAL A 83 2.37 0.27 -0.64
N LEU A 84 3.47 0.57 -1.34
CA LEU A 84 3.71 0.11 -2.71
C LEU A 84 3.84 -1.41 -2.79
N GLU A 85 4.44 -2.06 -1.80
CA GLU A 85 4.52 -3.52 -1.73
C GLU A 85 3.13 -4.16 -1.59
N ILE A 86 2.28 -3.64 -0.71
CA ILE A 86 0.88 -4.12 -0.59
C ILE A 86 0.09 -3.86 -1.88
N LEU A 87 0.31 -2.72 -2.53
CA LEU A 87 -0.34 -2.43 -3.81
C LEU A 87 0.14 -3.38 -4.92
N SER A 88 1.43 -3.74 -4.93
CA SER A 88 2.00 -4.71 -5.89
C SER A 88 1.41 -6.09 -5.67
N PHE A 89 1.32 -6.54 -4.42
CA PHE A 89 0.59 -7.76 -4.04
C PHE A 89 -0.88 -7.73 -4.53
N CYS A 90 -1.58 -6.61 -4.32
CA CYS A 90 -2.95 -6.48 -4.82
C CYS A 90 -3.03 -6.59 -6.35
N VAL A 91 -2.05 -6.04 -7.09
CA VAL A 91 -1.98 -6.13 -8.56
C VAL A 91 -1.83 -7.58 -9.00
N GLU A 92 -0.97 -8.34 -8.32
CA GLU A 92 -0.71 -9.76 -8.61
C GLU A 92 -1.93 -10.65 -8.31
N HIS A 93 -2.59 -10.43 -7.18
CA HIS A 93 -3.57 -11.39 -6.66
C HIS A 93 -5.05 -10.99 -6.86
N HIS A 94 -5.38 -9.69 -6.98
CA HIS A 94 -6.79 -9.23 -6.96
C HIS A 94 -7.40 -8.96 -8.34
N SER A 95 -6.71 -9.32 -9.43
CA SER A 95 -7.23 -9.33 -10.80
C SER A 95 -7.95 -8.03 -11.23
N TYR A 96 -9.30 -8.01 -11.27
CA TYR A 96 -10.06 -6.86 -11.77
C TYR A 96 -10.35 -5.80 -10.71
N HIS A 97 -10.43 -6.17 -9.43
CA HIS A 97 -10.77 -5.23 -8.36
C HIS A 97 -9.71 -4.10 -8.25
N ILE A 98 -8.44 -4.47 -8.30
CA ILE A 98 -7.32 -3.54 -8.27
C ILE A 98 -7.24 -2.65 -9.52
N LYS A 99 -7.51 -3.19 -10.71
CA LYS A 99 -7.46 -2.44 -11.98
C LYS A 99 -8.46 -1.28 -11.97
N SER A 100 -9.68 -1.55 -11.52
CA SER A 100 -10.72 -0.51 -11.40
C SER A 100 -10.28 0.61 -10.47
N TYR A 101 -9.68 0.26 -9.32
CA TYR A 101 -9.21 1.24 -8.36
C TYR A 101 -8.03 2.08 -8.87
N ILE A 102 -7.02 1.44 -9.47
CA ILE A 102 -5.84 2.11 -10.04
C ILE A 102 -6.24 3.17 -11.06
N ILE A 103 -7.18 2.83 -11.96
CA ILE A 103 -7.67 3.73 -13.01
C ILE A 103 -8.45 4.89 -12.39
N GLN A 104 -9.37 4.61 -11.47
CA GLN A 104 -10.24 5.64 -10.87
C GLN A 104 -9.46 6.68 -10.04
N LYS A 105 -8.34 6.28 -9.44
CA LYS A 105 -7.53 7.13 -8.56
C LYS A 105 -6.27 7.69 -9.20
N ASP A 106 -6.04 7.40 -10.49
CA ASP A 106 -4.83 7.79 -11.22
C ASP A 106 -3.54 7.36 -10.48
N LEU A 107 -3.57 6.16 -9.86
CA LEU A 107 -2.48 5.71 -8.99
C LEU A 107 -1.17 5.52 -9.74
N LEU A 108 -1.21 5.12 -11.02
CA LEU A 108 -0.01 4.97 -11.83
C LEU A 108 0.78 6.28 -11.92
N LYS A 109 0.08 7.41 -12.14
CA LYS A 109 0.73 8.72 -12.17
C LYS A 109 1.40 9.03 -10.83
N ARG A 110 0.73 8.73 -9.71
CA ARG A 110 1.29 8.96 -8.36
C ARG A 110 2.52 8.10 -8.10
N ILE A 111 2.50 6.83 -8.49
CA ILE A 111 3.65 5.93 -8.38
C ILE A 111 4.83 6.46 -9.21
N LEU A 112 4.58 6.94 -10.44
CA LEU A 112 5.61 7.54 -11.29
C LEU A 112 6.23 8.80 -10.69
N VAL A 113 5.48 9.58 -9.90
CA VAL A 113 6.04 10.73 -9.15
C VAL A 113 7.04 10.24 -8.10
N LEU A 114 6.69 9.19 -7.35
CA LEU A 114 7.59 8.61 -6.34
C LEU A 114 8.84 7.99 -6.96
N MET A 115 8.74 7.38 -8.15
CA MET A 115 9.92 6.83 -8.86
C MET A 115 10.93 7.90 -9.33
N LYS A 116 10.56 9.18 -9.31
CA LYS A 116 11.46 10.31 -9.63
C LYS A 116 12.16 10.89 -8.39
N SER A 117 11.88 10.34 -7.21
CA SER A 117 12.42 10.74 -5.91
C SER A 117 13.90 10.39 -5.75
N ASN A 118 14.59 11.02 -4.80
CA ASN A 118 15.94 10.60 -4.41
C ASN A 118 15.98 9.22 -3.72
N HIS A 119 14.82 8.70 -3.31
CA HIS A 119 14.68 7.41 -2.63
C HIS A 119 14.15 6.30 -3.54
N THR A 120 14.27 6.43 -4.86
CA THR A 120 13.84 5.40 -5.83
C THR A 120 14.32 4.00 -5.46
N SER A 121 15.55 3.86 -4.95
CA SER A 121 16.06 2.56 -4.49
C SER A 121 15.27 1.95 -3.33
N LEU A 122 14.71 2.75 -2.41
CA LEU A 122 13.88 2.27 -1.31
C LEU A 122 12.48 1.85 -1.78
N TYR A 123 11.94 2.53 -2.81
CA TYR A 123 10.65 2.15 -3.41
C TYR A 123 10.75 0.91 -4.30
N LEU A 124 11.93 0.66 -4.89
CA LEU A 124 12.17 -0.47 -5.78
C LEU A 124 12.70 -1.72 -5.06
N ALA A 125 13.34 -1.57 -3.90
CA ALA A 125 13.83 -2.71 -3.12
C ALA A 125 12.78 -3.83 -2.88
N PRO A 126 11.49 -3.53 -2.65
CA PRO A 126 10.45 -4.55 -2.53
C PRO A 126 10.06 -5.26 -3.85
N LEU A 127 10.38 -4.68 -5.02
CA LEU A 127 10.04 -5.21 -6.35
C LEU A 127 11.13 -6.14 -6.93
N ASP A 128 12.33 -6.12 -6.35
CA ASP A 128 13.50 -6.88 -6.81
C ASP A 128 13.66 -8.27 -6.14
N CYS A 129 12.63 -8.77 -5.44
CA CYS A 129 12.64 -10.05 -4.72
C CYS A 129 11.68 -11.09 -5.31
#